data_AF-A0A445CHG8-F1
#
_entry.id   AF-A0A445CHG8-F1
#
_cell.length_a   1.000
_cell.length_b   1.000
_cell.length_c   1.000
_cell.angle_alpha   90.00
_cell.angle_beta   90.00
_cell.angle_gamma   90.00
#
_symmetry.space_group_name_H-M   'P 1'
#
loop_
_entity.id
_entity.type
_entity.pdbx_description
1 polymer ?
#
loop_
_entity_poly.entity_id
_entity_poly.type
_entity_poly.pdbx_seq_one_letter_code
_entity_poly.pdbx_strand_id
1 'polypeptide(L)'
;MSASGTEEERPELVCQLEHVQGLVDALSAVRWKRHQDAVLELSEHGIVLVVQESGCLQAKLYLKRELFVRYDYNAQVRPRFGLSLGIFVECLNAFSVPAHSTPIQIQYPGPDMQLLLKSVDSMDASICAEIRTRIPETIAWDYNFEPAGTNPLTFTVKSAALKEAIEDLEWPGSSIQVILEPDPPSVTLRAEGHGDLQVHFASSLNS
;
A
#
# COMPACT_ATOMS: atom_id res chain seq x y z
N MET A 1 0.74 49.62 -11.77
CA MET A 1 1.69 48.72 -11.08
C MET A 1 0.94 48.14 -9.90
N SER A 2 0.35 46.97 -10.09
CA SER A 2 -0.44 46.29 -9.06
C SER A 2 0.28 44.98 -8.78
N ALA A 3 0.98 44.93 -7.66
CA ALA A 3 1.54 43.69 -7.15
C ALA A 3 0.38 42.84 -6.65
N SER A 4 -0.11 41.91 -7.48
CA SER A 4 -0.90 40.79 -7.01
C SER A 4 0.09 39.83 -6.33
N GLY A 5 0.21 39.94 -5.01
CA GLY A 5 0.78 38.86 -4.21
C GLY A 5 -0.03 37.62 -4.53
N THR A 6 0.62 36.64 -5.16
CA THR A 6 0.11 35.27 -5.25
C THR A 6 -0.15 34.82 -3.81
N GLU A 7 -1.41 34.68 -3.43
CA GLU A 7 -1.77 33.83 -2.29
C GLU A 7 -1.12 32.47 -2.60
N GLU A 8 -0.08 32.11 -1.86
CA GLU A 8 0.51 30.77 -1.95
C GLU A 8 -0.60 29.79 -1.53
N GLU A 9 -1.25 29.22 -2.53
CA GLU A 9 -2.36 28.30 -2.34
C GLU A 9 -1.87 27.14 -1.46
N ARG A 10 -2.45 27.03 -0.26
CA ARG A 10 -1.98 26.09 0.75
C ARG A 10 -2.16 24.67 0.22
N PRO A 11 -1.17 23.77 0.35
CA PRO A 11 -1.29 22.42 -0.19
C PRO A 11 -2.47 21.66 0.43
N GLU A 12 -3.17 20.90 -0.41
CA GLU A 12 -4.28 20.03 0.01
C GLU A 12 -3.87 18.98 1.03
N LEU A 13 -2.63 18.48 0.95
CA LEU A 13 -2.03 17.63 1.97
C LEU A 13 -0.55 17.97 2.19
N VAL A 14 -0.15 18.04 3.45
CA VAL A 14 1.25 17.95 3.88
C VAL A 14 1.35 16.94 4.99
N CYS A 15 2.13 15.88 4.81
CA CYS A 15 2.46 14.95 5.88
C CYS A 15 3.96 14.70 6.00
N GLN A 16 4.42 14.34 7.20
CA GLN A 16 5.82 14.08 7.49
C GLN A 16 6.00 12.74 8.20
N LEU A 17 7.02 11.97 7.82
CA LEU A 17 7.43 10.74 8.49
C LEU A 17 8.88 10.84 8.93
N GLU A 18 9.19 10.33 10.12
CA GLU A 18 10.57 10.23 10.59
C GLU A 18 11.36 9.13 9.89
N HIS A 19 10.70 7.99 9.61
CA HIS A 19 11.34 6.79 9.07
C HIS A 19 10.58 6.31 7.83
N VAL A 20 11.21 6.43 6.67
CA VAL A 20 10.60 6.08 5.39
C VAL A 20 10.55 4.56 5.14
N GLN A 21 11.40 3.78 5.82
CA GLN A 21 11.57 2.35 5.54
C GLN A 21 10.27 1.55 5.71
N GLY A 22 9.51 1.78 6.78
CA GLY A 22 8.24 1.08 6.98
C GLY A 22 7.21 1.39 5.88
N LEU A 23 7.23 2.61 5.33
CA LEU A 23 6.40 2.98 4.20
C LEU A 23 6.88 2.29 2.91
N VAL A 24 8.19 2.27 2.65
CA VAL A 24 8.79 1.55 1.51
C VAL A 24 8.45 0.07 1.55
N ASP A 25 8.59 -0.58 2.71
CA ASP A 25 8.31 -2.00 2.88
C ASP A 25 6.83 -2.31 2.60
N ALA A 26 5.93 -1.50 3.16
CA ALA A 26 4.49 -1.64 2.96
C ALA A 26 4.07 -1.43 1.50
N LEU A 27 4.62 -0.41 0.83
CA LEU A 27 4.35 -0.14 -0.59
C LEU A 27 4.94 -1.23 -1.50
N SER A 28 6.11 -1.76 -1.14
CA SER A 28 6.77 -2.84 -1.88
C SER A 28 5.99 -4.15 -1.76
N ALA A 29 5.37 -4.43 -0.61
CA ALA A 29 4.55 -5.61 -0.39
C ALA A 29 3.31 -5.69 -1.29
N VAL A 30 2.82 -4.53 -1.77
CA VAL A 30 1.69 -4.46 -2.72
C VAL A 30 2.14 -4.17 -4.16
N ARG A 31 3.45 -4.25 -4.45
CA ARG A 31 4.02 -4.03 -5.78
C ARG A 31 4.42 -5.35 -6.45
N TRP A 32 3.48 -6.00 -7.15
CA TRP A 32 3.74 -7.27 -7.84
C TRP A 32 4.18 -7.12 -9.30
N LYS A 33 4.19 -5.91 -9.87
CA LYS A 33 4.71 -5.64 -11.22
C LYS A 33 5.77 -4.53 -11.21
N ARG A 34 6.72 -4.61 -12.14
CA ARG A 34 7.74 -3.56 -12.34
C ARG A 34 7.10 -2.23 -12.72
N HIS A 35 6.17 -2.27 -13.67
CA HIS A 35 5.38 -1.12 -14.08
C HIS A 35 3.97 -1.33 -13.54
N GLN A 36 3.70 -0.66 -12.42
CA GLN A 36 2.44 -0.76 -11.72
C GLN A 36 1.97 0.63 -11.33
N ASP A 37 0.73 0.93 -11.67
CA ASP A 37 0.08 2.16 -11.26
C ASP A 37 -0.70 1.91 -9.97
N ALA A 38 -0.76 2.94 -9.13
CA ALA A 38 -1.52 2.95 -7.90
C ALA A 38 -2.40 4.20 -7.85
N VAL A 39 -3.52 4.09 -7.15
CA VAL A 39 -4.43 5.20 -6.86
C VAL A 39 -4.31 5.56 -5.39
N LEU A 40 -4.06 6.83 -5.08
CA LEU A 40 -4.08 7.36 -3.73
C LEU A 40 -5.40 8.08 -3.50
N GLU A 41 -6.01 7.82 -2.35
CA GLU A 41 -7.16 8.54 -1.81
C GLU A 41 -6.74 9.19 -0.49
N LEU A 42 -6.81 10.52 -0.44
CA LEU A 42 -6.40 11.30 0.73
C LEU A 42 -7.62 11.66 1.58
N SER A 43 -7.49 11.66 2.91
CA SER A 43 -8.58 12.05 3.81
C SER A 43 -8.05 12.58 5.14
N GLU A 44 -8.90 13.18 5.96
CA GLU A 44 -8.53 13.60 7.32
C GLU A 44 -8.01 12.47 8.22
N HIS A 45 -8.34 11.21 7.91
CA HIS A 45 -7.94 10.03 8.68
C HIS A 45 -6.65 9.37 8.20
N GLY A 46 -6.11 9.80 7.05
CA GLY A 46 -4.93 9.19 6.46
C GLY A 46 -5.05 8.97 4.94
N ILE A 47 -4.11 8.17 4.43
CA ILE A 47 -3.95 7.88 3.01
C ILE A 47 -4.34 6.42 2.75
N VAL A 48 -5.16 6.19 1.74
CA VAL A 48 -5.41 4.85 1.21
C VAL A 48 -4.74 4.74 -0.14
N LEU A 49 -3.88 3.74 -0.29
CA LEU A 49 -3.29 3.40 -1.58
C LEU A 49 -3.94 2.12 -2.11
N VAL A 50 -4.39 2.15 -3.35
CA VAL A 50 -5.06 1.03 -4.01
C VAL A 50 -4.30 0.64 -5.25
N VAL A 51 -4.00 -0.65 -5.36
CA VAL A 51 -3.40 -1.28 -6.55
C VAL A 51 -4.38 -2.33 -7.04
N GLN A 52 -4.67 -2.34 -8.34
CA GLN A 52 -5.62 -3.27 -8.93
C GLN A 52 -5.07 -3.84 -10.24
N GLU A 53 -5.39 -5.09 -10.51
CA GLU A 53 -4.99 -5.81 -11.71
C GLU A 53 -6.19 -6.53 -12.32
N SER A 54 -6.50 -6.23 -13.58
CA SER A 54 -7.43 -6.99 -14.43
C SER A 54 -8.80 -7.33 -13.81
N GLY A 55 -9.25 -6.57 -12.81
CA GLY A 55 -10.52 -6.79 -12.10
C GLY A 55 -10.58 -8.06 -11.25
N CYS A 56 -9.46 -8.77 -11.04
CA CYS A 56 -9.41 -10.01 -10.27
C CYS A 56 -8.56 -9.93 -9.00
N LEU A 57 -7.60 -9.00 -8.95
CA LEU A 57 -6.72 -8.81 -7.80
C LEU A 57 -6.71 -7.33 -7.41
N GLN A 58 -6.87 -7.07 -6.12
CA GLN A 58 -6.75 -5.74 -5.55
C GLN A 58 -6.03 -5.82 -4.21
N ALA A 59 -5.13 -4.88 -3.97
CA ALA A 59 -4.53 -4.63 -2.67
C ALA A 59 -4.86 -3.20 -2.23
N LYS A 60 -5.25 -3.04 -0.97
CA LYS A 60 -5.45 -1.73 -0.32
C LYS A 60 -4.47 -1.61 0.83
N LEU A 61 -3.69 -0.54 0.84
CA LEU A 61 -2.80 -0.17 1.95
C LEU A 61 -3.41 1.02 2.67
N TYR A 62 -3.65 0.88 3.97
CA TYR A 62 -4.23 1.91 4.82
C TYR A 62 -3.14 2.54 5.69
N LEU A 63 -2.78 3.77 5.37
CA LEU A 63 -1.81 4.57 6.12
C LEU A 63 -2.57 5.56 7.00
N LYS A 64 -2.83 5.17 8.24
CA LYS A 64 -3.53 6.03 9.19
C LYS A 64 -2.72 7.29 9.49
N ARG A 65 -3.40 8.42 9.75
CA ARG A 65 -2.75 9.70 10.04
C ARG A 65 -1.76 9.63 11.21
N GLU A 66 -1.98 8.71 12.17
CA GLU A 66 -1.13 8.53 13.35
C GLU A 66 0.26 7.97 13.00
N LEU A 67 0.47 7.47 11.78
CA LEU A 67 1.79 7.07 11.28
C LEU A 67 2.69 8.27 10.97
N PHE A 68 2.12 9.46 10.82
CA PHE A 68 2.82 10.67 10.41
C PHE A 68 3.01 11.58 11.63
N VAL A 69 4.21 12.12 11.81
CA VAL A 69 4.48 13.11 12.88
C VAL A 69 3.81 14.45 12.61
N ARG A 70 3.47 14.71 11.34
CA ARG A 70 2.65 15.84 10.90
C ARG A 70 1.67 15.34 9.84
N TYR A 71 0.42 15.76 9.93
CA TYR A 71 -0.62 15.45 8.94
C TYR A 71 -1.60 16.62 8.82
N ASP A 72 -1.31 17.54 7.90
CA ASP A 72 -2.13 18.70 7.60
C ASP A 72 -2.96 18.41 6.34
N TYR A 73 -4.25 18.17 6.52
CA TYR A 73 -5.20 17.95 5.43
C TYR A 73 -6.11 19.16 5.27
N ASN A 74 -6.06 19.82 4.11
CA ASN A 74 -6.77 21.06 3.81
C ASN A 74 -7.74 20.93 2.62
N ALA A 75 -7.84 19.76 2.01
CA ALA A 75 -8.68 19.56 0.83
C ALA A 75 -10.18 19.61 1.18
N GLN A 76 -10.94 20.36 0.39
CA GLN A 76 -12.40 20.48 0.55
C GLN A 76 -13.14 19.25 0.01
N VAL A 77 -12.61 18.66 -1.06
CA VAL A 77 -13.12 17.43 -1.68
C VAL A 77 -12.05 16.37 -1.50
N ARG A 78 -12.45 15.13 -1.19
CA ARG A 78 -11.56 13.97 -1.00
C ARG A 78 -10.70 13.75 -2.26
N PRO A 79 -9.41 14.11 -2.26
CA PRO A 79 -8.59 14.00 -3.45
C PRO A 79 -8.32 12.54 -3.80
N ARG A 80 -8.33 12.26 -5.11
CA ARG A 80 -8.03 10.94 -5.65
C ARG A 80 -7.22 11.09 -6.92
N PHE A 81 -6.03 10.49 -6.94
CA PHE A 81 -5.13 10.58 -8.08
C PHE A 81 -4.30 9.31 -8.25
N GLY A 82 -3.93 9.03 -9.50
CA GLY A 82 -3.03 7.95 -9.87
C GLY A 82 -1.58 8.38 -9.91
N LEU A 83 -0.66 7.47 -9.63
CA LEU A 83 0.78 7.63 -9.84
C LEU A 83 1.44 6.29 -10.19
N SER A 84 2.71 6.32 -10.61
CA SER A 84 3.48 5.10 -10.79
C SER A 84 4.02 4.62 -9.44
N LEU A 85 3.54 3.47 -8.96
CA LEU A 85 3.97 2.90 -7.68
C LEU A 85 5.47 2.58 -7.68
N GLY A 86 5.99 2.10 -8.82
CA GLY A 86 7.42 1.83 -8.99
C GLY A 86 8.26 3.08 -8.73
N ILE A 87 7.95 4.18 -9.41
CA ILE A 87 8.64 5.46 -9.25
C ILE A 87 8.48 5.98 -7.82
N PHE A 88 7.29 5.88 -7.23
CA PHE A 88 7.08 6.34 -5.87
C PHE A 88 7.97 5.61 -4.85
N VAL A 89 8.04 4.28 -4.93
CA VAL A 89 8.93 3.46 -4.09
C VAL A 89 10.40 3.79 -4.34
N GLU A 90 10.82 3.98 -5.59
CA GLU A 90 12.20 4.34 -5.94
C GLU A 90 12.58 5.71 -5.38
N CYS A 91 11.70 6.70 -5.51
CA CYS A 91 11.93 8.02 -4.93
C CYS A 91 12.05 7.93 -3.41
N LEU A 92 11.15 7.21 -2.72
CA LEU A 92 11.22 7.02 -1.26
C LEU A 92 12.53 6.36 -0.82
N ASN A 93 13.02 5.36 -1.55
CA ASN A 93 14.31 4.71 -1.27
C ASN A 93 15.51 5.66 -1.43
N ALA A 94 15.43 6.64 -2.34
CA ALA A 94 16.46 7.66 -2.47
C ALA A 94 16.58 8.56 -1.22
N PHE A 95 15.56 8.60 -0.36
CA PHE A 95 15.59 9.30 0.93
C PHE A 95 16.09 8.41 2.09
N SER A 96 16.22 7.09 1.90
CA SER A 96 16.67 6.14 2.93
C SER A 96 18.20 6.11 3.14
N VAL A 97 18.94 7.15 2.75
CA VAL A 97 20.41 7.12 2.77
C VAL A 97 20.91 6.99 4.22
N PRO A 98 21.75 5.99 4.56
CA PRO A 98 22.05 5.60 5.94
C PRO A 98 22.76 6.64 6.82
N ALA A 99 23.23 7.74 6.24
CA ALA A 99 24.06 8.71 6.96
C ALA A 99 23.23 9.60 7.89
N HIS A 100 21.98 9.95 7.52
CA HIS A 100 21.14 10.86 8.28
C HIS A 100 19.66 10.48 8.16
N SER A 101 19.01 10.12 9.27
CA SER A 101 17.56 9.89 9.33
C SER A 101 16.84 11.23 9.33
N THR A 102 16.69 11.82 8.15
CA THR A 102 16.00 13.10 7.98
C THR A 102 14.51 12.85 7.74
N PRO A 103 13.61 13.59 8.41
CA PRO A 103 12.18 13.43 8.17
C PRO A 103 11.83 13.73 6.72
N ILE A 104 11.07 12.84 6.09
CA ILE A 104 10.55 13.05 4.75
C ILE A 104 9.19 13.74 4.82
N GLN A 105 9.04 14.80 4.04
CA GLN A 105 7.77 15.47 3.81
C GLN A 105 7.18 14.98 2.48
N ILE A 106 5.92 14.54 2.53
CA ILE A 106 5.08 14.25 1.37
C ILE A 106 4.05 15.38 1.26
N GLN A 107 3.98 16.00 0.10
CA GLN A 107 3.08 17.12 -0.15
C GLN A 107 2.29 16.89 -1.44
N TYR A 108 0.98 17.01 -1.35
CA TYR A 108 0.09 17.05 -2.49
C TYR A 108 -0.53 18.45 -2.59
N PRO A 109 -0.14 19.26 -3.59
CA PRO A 109 -0.66 20.62 -3.73
C PRO A 109 -2.11 20.66 -4.22
N GLY A 110 -2.51 19.74 -5.11
CA GLY A 110 -3.86 19.71 -5.71
C GLY A 110 -3.96 18.92 -7.03
N PRO A 111 -5.15 18.89 -7.66
CA PRO A 111 -5.52 17.98 -8.77
C PRO A 111 -4.69 18.05 -10.06
N ASP A 112 -4.06 19.18 -10.37
CA ASP A 112 -3.25 19.36 -11.59
C ASP A 112 -1.73 19.35 -11.32
N MET A 113 -1.33 18.95 -10.11
CA MET A 113 0.04 19.10 -9.61
C MET A 113 0.74 17.76 -9.43
N GLN A 114 2.03 17.82 -9.17
CA GLN A 114 2.87 16.67 -8.86
C GLN A 114 2.83 16.35 -7.36
N LEU A 115 2.95 15.07 -7.01
CA LEU A 115 3.23 14.69 -5.62
C LEU A 115 4.69 15.04 -5.33
N LEU A 116 4.92 15.84 -4.31
CA LEU A 116 6.24 16.34 -3.95
C LEU A 116 6.78 15.57 -2.74
N LEU A 117 8.00 15.08 -2.84
CA LEU A 117 8.77 14.51 -1.75
C LEU A 117 9.94 15.42 -1.44
N LYS A 118 10.11 15.80 -0.18
CA LYS A 118 11.19 16.69 0.24
C LYS A 118 11.81 16.18 1.53
N SER A 119 13.13 16.19 1.59
CA SER A 119 13.87 16.05 2.84
C SER A 119 14.94 17.13 2.90
N VAL A 120 15.15 17.71 4.08
CA VAL A 120 16.17 18.73 4.35
C VAL A 120 17.10 18.19 5.41
N ASP A 121 18.38 18.10 5.07
CA ASP A 121 19.44 17.72 5.99
C ASP A 121 19.99 18.95 6.75
N SER A 122 20.59 18.69 7.90
CA SER A 122 21.30 19.60 8.78
C SER A 122 22.45 20.37 8.13
N MET A 123 22.96 19.91 6.98
CA MET A 123 24.05 20.55 6.22
C MET A 123 23.58 21.48 5.08
N ASP A 124 22.36 22.01 5.14
CA ASP A 124 21.73 22.83 4.09
C ASP A 124 21.53 22.11 2.74
N ALA A 125 21.72 20.78 2.69
CA ALA A 125 21.44 19.96 1.53
C ALA A 125 19.98 19.48 1.58
N SER A 126 19.28 19.52 0.44
CA SER A 126 17.93 18.96 0.33
C SER A 126 17.83 18.00 -0.84
N ILE A 127 17.05 16.95 -0.65
CA ILE A 127 16.64 16.04 -1.71
C ILE A 127 15.19 16.36 -2.00
N CYS A 128 14.87 16.55 -3.28
CA CYS A 128 13.51 16.78 -3.74
C CYS A 128 13.19 15.80 -4.88
N ALA A 129 12.00 15.22 -4.86
CA ALA A 129 11.46 14.47 -5.98
C ALA A 129 10.05 14.95 -6.30
N GLU A 130 9.74 15.02 -7.60
CA GLU A 130 8.41 15.36 -8.09
C GLU A 130 7.88 14.18 -8.90
N ILE A 131 6.71 13.69 -8.51
CA ILE A 131 6.08 12.53 -9.13
C ILE A 131 4.80 13.01 -9.80
N ARG A 132 4.76 12.85 -11.13
CA ARG A 132 3.56 13.19 -11.90
C ARG A 132 2.36 12.38 -11.43
N THR A 133 1.28 13.09 -11.13
CA THR A 133 -0.01 12.49 -10.84
C THR A 133 -0.82 12.39 -12.14
N ARG A 134 -1.86 11.54 -12.12
CA ARG A 134 -2.77 11.31 -13.25
C ARG A 134 -4.19 11.22 -12.73
N ILE A 135 -5.15 11.64 -13.55
CA ILE A 135 -6.56 11.37 -13.27
C ILE A 135 -6.76 9.85 -13.41
N PRO A 136 -7.26 9.15 -12.37
CA PRO A 136 -7.51 7.72 -12.47
C PRO A 136 -8.56 7.43 -13.53
N GLU A 137 -8.24 6.60 -14.52
CA GLU A 137 -9.19 6.23 -15.59
C GLU A 137 -10.34 5.35 -15.07
N THR A 138 -10.11 4.65 -13.95
CA THR A 138 -11.08 3.76 -13.31
C THR A 138 -11.17 4.03 -11.82
N ILE A 139 -12.41 4.07 -11.32
CA ILE A 139 -12.69 4.02 -9.89
C ILE A 139 -12.30 2.62 -9.43
N ALA A 140 -11.38 2.51 -8.47
CA ALA A 140 -11.00 1.24 -7.87
C ALA A 140 -12.28 0.53 -7.40
N TRP A 141 -12.42 -0.73 -7.80
CA TRP A 141 -13.63 -1.48 -7.53
C TRP A 141 -13.81 -1.64 -6.03
N ASP A 142 -14.99 -1.33 -5.50
CA ASP A 142 -15.29 -1.64 -4.13
C ASP A 142 -15.79 -3.08 -4.07
N TYR A 143 -14.87 -4.02 -3.85
CA TYR A 143 -15.24 -5.41 -3.61
C TYR A 143 -16.01 -5.46 -2.28
N ASN A 144 -17.34 -5.43 -2.38
CA ASN A 144 -18.19 -5.68 -1.24
C ASN A 144 -18.12 -7.17 -0.90
N PHE A 145 -17.31 -7.51 0.09
CA PHE A 145 -17.27 -8.85 0.67
C PHE A 145 -18.50 -9.01 1.59
N GLU A 146 -19.69 -9.05 1.00
CA GLU A 146 -20.87 -9.56 1.71
C GLU A 146 -20.53 -10.99 2.14
N PRO A 147 -20.61 -11.34 3.43
CA PRO A 147 -20.37 -12.71 3.85
C PRO A 147 -21.36 -13.61 3.10
N ALA A 148 -20.83 -14.61 2.39
CA ALA A 148 -21.64 -15.61 1.72
C ALA A 148 -22.31 -16.51 2.78
N GLY A 149 -23.43 -16.04 3.34
CA GLY A 149 -24.17 -16.71 4.41
C GLY A 149 -23.91 -16.12 5.81
N THR A 150 -24.48 -16.78 6.83
CA THR A 150 -24.52 -16.26 8.21
C THR A 150 -23.22 -16.40 8.98
N ASN A 151 -22.31 -17.31 8.58
CA ASN A 151 -21.05 -17.58 9.28
C ASN A 151 -19.87 -17.62 8.31
N PRO A 152 -19.00 -16.58 8.26
CA PRO A 152 -17.78 -16.65 7.46
C PRO A 152 -16.81 -17.71 8.03
N LEU A 153 -16.23 -18.53 7.15
CA LEU A 153 -15.14 -19.43 7.51
C LEU A 153 -13.85 -18.61 7.63
N THR A 154 -13.24 -18.60 8.82
CA THR A 154 -12.01 -17.87 9.10
C THR A 154 -10.96 -18.80 9.68
N PHE A 155 -9.71 -18.62 9.27
CA PHE A 155 -8.56 -19.25 9.92
C PHE A 155 -7.50 -18.19 10.23
N THR A 156 -6.67 -18.46 11.23
CA THR A 156 -5.55 -17.59 11.60
C THR A 156 -4.32 -18.45 11.75
N VAL A 157 -3.22 -18.01 11.14
CA VAL A 157 -1.95 -18.74 11.09
C VAL A 157 -0.81 -17.77 11.31
N LYS A 158 0.30 -18.26 11.88
CA LYS A 158 1.54 -17.48 11.95
C LYS A 158 2.01 -17.17 10.53
N SER A 159 2.26 -15.89 10.21
CA SER A 159 2.66 -15.47 8.86
C SER A 159 3.89 -16.21 8.34
N ALA A 160 4.85 -16.55 9.21
CA ALA A 160 6.02 -17.35 8.85
C ALA A 160 5.65 -18.76 8.35
N ALA A 161 4.73 -19.45 9.04
CA ALA A 161 4.28 -20.78 8.64
C ALA A 161 3.48 -20.75 7.33
N LEU A 162 2.69 -19.70 7.10
CA LEU A 162 2.01 -19.51 5.82
C LEU A 162 3.00 -19.24 4.68
N LYS A 163 4.05 -18.44 4.95
CA LYS A 163 5.11 -18.17 3.98
C LYS A 163 5.85 -19.45 3.60
N GLU A 164 6.27 -20.24 4.58
CA GLU A 164 6.93 -21.54 4.35
C GLU A 164 6.03 -22.47 3.52
N ALA A 165 4.74 -22.57 3.86
CA ALA A 165 3.77 -23.37 3.09
C ALA A 165 3.64 -22.92 1.62
N ILE A 166 3.61 -21.61 1.40
CA ILE A 166 3.55 -20.98 0.06
C ILE A 166 4.83 -21.24 -0.74
N GLU A 167 5.99 -21.20 -0.09
CA GLU A 167 7.29 -21.48 -0.72
C GLU A 167 7.45 -22.97 -1.05
N ASP A 168 7.04 -23.85 -0.13
CA ASP A 168 7.08 -25.32 -0.31
C ASP A 168 6.16 -25.78 -1.44
N LEU A 169 5.00 -25.11 -1.65
CA LEU A 169 4.07 -25.40 -2.75
C LEU A 169 4.69 -25.24 -4.14
N GLU A 170 5.87 -24.62 -4.25
CA GLU A 170 6.58 -24.38 -5.51
C GLU A 170 5.63 -23.91 -6.62
N TRP A 171 4.81 -22.88 -6.32
CA TRP A 171 3.72 -22.35 -7.14
C TRP A 171 3.74 -22.86 -8.58
N PRO A 172 3.00 -23.94 -8.90
CA PRO A 172 2.81 -24.29 -10.29
C PRO A 172 2.12 -23.06 -10.89
N GLY A 173 2.48 -22.63 -12.09
CA GLY A 173 1.87 -21.45 -12.73
C GLY A 173 0.38 -21.60 -13.07
N SER A 174 -0.38 -22.36 -12.28
CA SER A 174 -1.76 -22.78 -12.35
C SER A 174 -2.52 -22.38 -11.07
N SER A 175 -3.69 -22.98 -10.83
CA SER A 175 -4.55 -22.71 -9.68
C SER A 175 -4.05 -23.35 -8.37
N ILE A 176 -4.25 -22.62 -7.28
CA ILE A 176 -4.18 -23.13 -5.91
C ILE A 176 -5.60 -23.25 -5.35
N GLN A 177 -5.90 -24.41 -4.77
CA GLN A 177 -7.11 -24.66 -4.01
C GLN A 177 -6.83 -24.43 -2.52
N VAL A 178 -7.69 -23.63 -1.89
CA VAL A 178 -7.71 -23.42 -0.44
C VAL A 178 -8.95 -24.11 0.11
N ILE A 179 -8.77 -25.16 0.91
CA ILE A 179 -9.87 -25.96 1.47
C ILE A 179 -9.88 -25.72 2.98
N LEU A 180 -11.02 -25.24 3.48
CA LEU A 180 -11.27 -25.00 4.91
C LEU A 180 -12.33 -25.99 5.39
N GLU A 181 -11.96 -26.87 6.31
CA GLU A 181 -12.86 -27.83 6.94
C GLU A 181 -13.06 -27.44 8.40
N PRO A 182 -14.31 -27.29 8.89
CA PRO A 182 -14.57 -26.95 10.28
C PRO A 182 -14.54 -28.16 11.23
N ASP A 183 -14.75 -29.37 10.71
CA ASP A 183 -14.83 -30.62 11.51
C ASP A 183 -14.24 -31.83 10.73
N PRO A 184 -13.05 -32.35 11.14
CA PRO A 184 -12.12 -31.72 12.08
C PRO A 184 -11.56 -30.40 11.50
N PRO A 185 -11.22 -29.42 12.35
CA PRO A 185 -10.77 -28.10 11.90
C PRO A 185 -9.41 -28.20 11.18
N SER A 186 -9.43 -27.96 9.87
CA SER A 186 -8.29 -28.13 8.98
C SER A 186 -8.26 -27.02 7.91
N VAL A 187 -7.05 -26.57 7.58
CA VAL A 187 -6.81 -25.75 6.40
C VAL A 187 -5.81 -26.47 5.52
N THR A 188 -6.20 -26.70 4.27
CA THR A 188 -5.41 -27.36 3.24
C THR A 188 -5.13 -26.36 2.12
N LEU A 189 -3.86 -26.20 1.78
CA LEU A 189 -3.43 -25.58 0.52
C LEU A 189 -2.99 -26.69 -0.44
N ARG A 190 -3.60 -26.74 -1.62
CA ARG A 190 -3.28 -27.71 -2.67
C ARG A 190 -3.00 -26.99 -3.98
N ALA A 191 -1.91 -27.34 -4.65
CA ALA A 191 -1.60 -26.83 -5.98
C ALA A 191 -1.78 -27.93 -7.03
N GLU A 192 -2.45 -27.64 -8.15
CA GLU A 192 -2.64 -28.62 -9.23
C GLU A 192 -1.44 -28.56 -10.21
N GLY A 193 -0.60 -29.62 -10.23
CA GLY A 193 0.64 -29.64 -11.04
C GLY A 193 1.44 -30.95 -10.94
N HIS A 194 2.79 -30.86 -10.97
CA HIS A 194 3.74 -31.99 -10.98
C HIS A 194 3.81 -32.81 -9.67
N GLY A 195 2.75 -32.78 -8.87
CA GLY A 195 2.59 -33.43 -7.57
C GLY A 195 1.49 -32.72 -6.78
N ASP A 196 0.77 -33.45 -5.94
CA ASP A 196 -0.15 -32.86 -4.97
C ASP A 196 0.65 -32.55 -3.70
N LEU A 197 1.05 -31.29 -3.50
CA LEU A 197 1.53 -30.86 -2.18
C LEU A 197 0.34 -30.35 -1.37
N GLN A 198 0.20 -30.91 -0.17
CA GLN A 198 -0.85 -30.56 0.77
C GLN A 198 -0.22 -30.07 2.07
N VAL A 199 -0.41 -28.79 2.39
CA VAL A 199 -0.01 -28.25 3.68
C VAL A 199 -1.21 -28.19 4.60
N HIS A 200 -1.12 -28.89 5.73
CA HIS A 200 -2.17 -28.98 6.73
C HIS A 200 -1.87 -28.08 7.93
N PHE A 201 -2.75 -27.12 8.19
CA PHE A 201 -2.78 -26.43 9.48
C PHE A 201 -3.81 -27.10 10.37
N ALA A 202 -3.34 -27.90 11.34
CA ALA A 202 -4.20 -28.45 12.37
C ALA A 202 -4.56 -27.35 13.38
N SER A 203 -5.83 -27.25 13.78
CA SER A 203 -6.18 -26.35 14.87
C SER A 203 -5.57 -26.89 16.16
N SER A 204 -4.64 -26.15 16.76
CA SER A 204 -4.36 -26.33 18.18
C SER A 204 -5.56 -25.77 18.93
N LEU A 205 -6.47 -26.65 19.38
CA LEU A 205 -7.32 -26.38 20.52
C LEU A 205 -6.37 -26.12 21.70
N ASN A 206 -6.00 -24.87 21.93
CA ASN A 206 -5.42 -24.48 23.21
C ASN A 206 -6.49 -24.82 24.25
N SER A 207 -6.21 -25.87 25.03
CA SER A 207 -6.93 -26.20 26.27
C SER A 207 -6.46 -25.28 27.39
#